data_AF-A0A920SKR9-F1
#
_entry.id   AF-A0A920SKR9-F1
#
_cell.length_a   1.000
_cell.length_b   1.000
_cell.length_c   1.000
_cell.angle_alpha   90.00
_cell.angle_beta   90.00
_cell.angle_gamma   90.00
#
_symmetry.space_group_name_H-M   'P 1'
#
loop_
_entity.id
_entity.type
_entity.pdbx_description
1 polymer ?
#
loop_
_entity_poly.entity_id
_entity_poly.type
_entity_poly.pdbx_seq_one_letter_code
_entity_poly.pdbx_strand_id
1 'polypeptide(L)'
;MSTSDGTHLSADITNENLCVVLESILEGPARTQILDRALKGDDFEVGVKRLRSSMQTHIFRASADVFSLSQMIEELDKKTRDDGFHVLQAWDFGAHQFSEENVPTLMMDFWMKTAPEVRRERSSLAILLDYYFLHVLALCAMRAWDEE
;
A
#
# COMPACT_ATOMS: atom_id res chain seq x y z
N MET A 1 -11.57 41.19 -11.09
CA MET A 1 -11.18 39.85 -11.56
C MET A 1 -10.27 39.27 -10.50
N SER A 2 -10.82 38.51 -9.56
CA SER A 2 -10.03 37.81 -8.54
C SER A 2 -9.56 36.49 -9.12
N THR A 3 -8.25 36.32 -9.23
CA THR A 3 -7.61 35.03 -9.47
C THR A 3 -7.56 34.31 -8.13
N SER A 4 -8.36 33.23 -8.01
CA SER A 4 -8.33 32.31 -6.88
C SER A 4 -6.97 31.62 -6.88
N ASP A 5 -6.14 31.92 -5.87
CA ASP A 5 -4.98 31.12 -5.53
C ASP A 5 -5.48 29.75 -5.07
N GLY A 6 -5.22 28.72 -5.88
CA GLY A 6 -5.43 27.34 -5.48
C GLY A 6 -4.43 27.02 -4.39
N THR A 7 -4.88 27.04 -3.14
CA THR A 7 -4.09 26.63 -1.98
C THR A 7 -3.75 25.14 -2.12
N HIS A 8 -2.58 24.83 -2.66
CA HIS A 8 -1.93 23.56 -2.38
C HIS A 8 -1.56 23.58 -0.90
N LEU A 9 -2.46 23.04 -0.06
CA LEU A 9 -2.12 22.67 1.31
C LEU A 9 -1.08 21.56 1.20
N SER A 10 0.20 21.94 1.30
CA SER A 10 1.26 21.07 1.76
C SER A 10 0.92 20.71 3.21
N ALA A 11 0.04 19.72 3.39
CA ALA A 11 -0.13 19.10 4.68
C ALA A 11 1.25 18.55 5.08
N ASP A 12 1.74 18.92 6.26
CA ASP A 12 2.95 18.33 6.80
C ASP A 12 2.83 16.81 6.73
N ILE A 13 3.88 16.14 6.25
CA ILE A 13 3.84 14.68 6.13
C ILE A 13 4.01 14.09 7.51
N THR A 14 2.87 13.83 8.14
CA THR A 14 2.75 13.32 9.50
C THR A 14 2.17 11.91 9.48
N ASN A 15 2.38 11.20 10.59
CA ASN A 15 1.82 9.88 10.80
C ASN A 15 0.29 9.96 10.90
N GLU A 16 -0.22 11.00 11.57
CA GLU A 16 -1.64 11.31 11.66
C GLU A 16 -2.30 11.41 10.28
N ASN A 17 -1.68 12.14 9.34
CA ASN A 17 -2.21 12.27 7.97
C ASN A 17 -2.28 10.92 7.23
N LEU A 18 -1.27 10.06 7.40
CA LEU A 18 -1.30 8.72 6.81
C LEU A 18 -2.41 7.86 7.43
N CYS A 19 -2.59 7.92 8.75
CA CYS A 19 -3.65 7.20 9.46
C CYS A 19 -5.04 7.63 9.00
N VAL A 20 -5.29 8.93 8.83
CA VAL A 20 -6.57 9.46 8.33
C VAL A 20 -6.87 8.94 6.92
N VAL A 21 -5.88 8.92 6.01
CA VAL A 21 -6.08 8.37 4.67
C VAL A 21 -6.34 6.86 4.73
N LEU A 22 -5.61 6.11 5.56
CA LEU A 22 -5.86 4.67 5.73
C LEU A 22 -7.26 4.38 6.28
N GLU A 23 -7.72 5.13 7.28
CA GLU A 23 -9.08 5.02 7.83
C GLU A 23 -10.13 5.24 6.73
N SER A 24 -9.96 6.29 5.91
CA SER A 24 -10.87 6.56 4.78
C SER A 24 -10.94 5.40 3.76
N ILE A 25 -9.83 4.69 3.55
CA ILE A 25 -9.77 3.56 2.63
C ILE A 25 -10.44 2.32 3.24
N LEU A 26 -10.19 2.07 4.52
CA LEU A 26 -10.58 0.85 5.23
C LEU A 26 -12.04 0.85 5.68
N GLU A 27 -12.56 1.99 6.15
CA GLU A 27 -13.96 2.12 6.58
C GLU A 27 -14.91 2.35 5.40
N GLY A 28 -14.41 2.99 4.34
CA GLY A 28 -15.18 3.36 3.16
C GLY A 28 -15.35 2.24 2.13
N PRO A 29 -16.03 2.54 1.00
CA PRO A 29 -16.18 1.60 -0.10
C PRO A 29 -14.88 1.40 -0.91
N ALA A 30 -13.85 2.22 -0.67
CA ALA A 30 -12.64 2.30 -1.48
C ALA A 30 -11.94 0.94 -1.60
N ARG A 31 -11.77 0.21 -0.49
CA ARG A 31 -11.20 -1.13 -0.48
C ARG A 31 -11.91 -2.09 -1.44
N THR A 32 -13.25 -2.13 -1.39
CA THR A 32 -14.06 -2.98 -2.27
C THR A 32 -13.92 -2.54 -3.72
N GLN A 33 -13.92 -1.24 -3.99
CA GLN A 33 -13.78 -0.68 -5.33
C GLN A 33 -12.38 -0.94 -5.95
N ILE A 34 -11.32 -0.92 -5.15
CA ILE A 34 -9.96 -1.31 -5.56
C ILE A 34 -9.96 -2.77 -6.01
N LEU A 35 -10.57 -3.66 -5.23
CA LEU A 35 -10.69 -5.08 -5.56
C LEU A 35 -11.55 -5.32 -6.80
N ASP A 36 -12.70 -4.65 -6.92
CA ASP A 36 -13.57 -4.74 -8.09
C ASP A 36 -12.84 -4.28 -9.35
N ARG A 37 -12.02 -3.24 -9.26
CA ARG A 37 -11.17 -2.78 -10.37
C ARG A 37 -10.12 -3.82 -10.75
N ALA A 38 -9.48 -4.47 -9.78
CA ALA A 38 -8.51 -5.53 -10.02
C ALA A 38 -9.16 -6.76 -10.67
N LEU A 39 -10.42 -7.04 -10.34
CA LEU A 39 -11.19 -8.17 -10.88
C LEU A 39 -11.95 -7.82 -12.17
N LYS A 40 -11.87 -6.57 -12.65
CA LYS A 40 -12.62 -6.11 -13.83
C LYS A 40 -11.87 -6.45 -15.12
N GLY A 41 -12.55 -7.18 -16.01
CA GLY A 41 -12.06 -7.52 -17.35
C GLY A 41 -11.89 -9.03 -17.51
N ASP A 42 -11.46 -9.43 -18.70
CA ASP A 42 -11.38 -10.86 -19.06
C ASP A 42 -10.05 -11.53 -18.63
N ASP A 43 -9.03 -10.73 -18.30
CA ASP A 43 -7.70 -11.21 -17.91
C ASP A 43 -7.41 -10.90 -16.43
N PHE A 44 -7.53 -11.94 -15.60
CA PHE A 44 -7.25 -11.89 -14.18
C PHE A 44 -5.79 -11.52 -13.87
N GLU A 45 -4.82 -12.05 -14.62
CA GLU A 45 -3.40 -11.75 -14.36
C GLU A 45 -3.08 -10.28 -14.57
N VAL A 46 -3.65 -9.66 -15.61
CA VAL A 46 -3.52 -8.22 -15.84
C VAL A 46 -4.09 -7.43 -14.67
N GLY A 47 -5.24 -7.86 -14.14
CA GLY A 47 -5.85 -7.32 -12.93
C GLY A 47 -4.95 -7.37 -11.70
N VAL A 48 -4.37 -8.54 -11.43
CA VAL A 48 -3.45 -8.74 -10.30
C VAL A 48 -2.16 -7.93 -10.46
N LYS A 49 -1.57 -7.90 -11.66
CA LYS A 49 -0.37 -7.08 -11.94
C LYS A 49 -0.61 -5.59 -11.69
N ARG A 50 -1.82 -5.09 -12.00
CA ARG A 50 -2.21 -3.70 -11.68
C ARG A 50 -2.30 -3.50 -10.17
N LEU A 51 -2.94 -4.41 -9.43
CA LEU A 51 -3.02 -4.31 -7.97
C LEU A 51 -1.62 -4.35 -7.33
N ARG A 52 -0.75 -5.26 -7.79
CA ARG A 52 0.66 -5.34 -7.38
C ARG A 52 1.38 -4.01 -7.61
N SER A 53 1.24 -3.42 -8.80
CA SER A 53 1.84 -2.13 -9.13
C SER A 53 1.30 -1.00 -8.24
N SER A 54 0.00 -1.01 -7.91
CA SER A 54 -0.58 -0.08 -6.93
C SER A 54 0.02 -0.23 -5.53
N MET A 55 0.28 -1.47 -5.06
CA MET A 55 0.95 -1.71 -3.79
C MET A 55 2.42 -1.27 -3.79
N GLN A 56 3.11 -1.47 -4.91
CA GLN A 56 4.51 -1.06 -5.09
C GLN A 56 4.66 0.46 -5.12
N THR A 57 3.75 1.15 -5.81
CA THR A 57 3.77 2.61 -5.96
C THR A 57 3.02 3.33 -4.84
N HIS A 58 2.34 2.59 -3.95
CA HIS A 58 1.47 3.12 -2.91
C HIS A 58 0.32 4.01 -3.44
N ILE A 59 -0.11 3.79 -4.69
CA ILE A 59 -1.17 4.57 -5.35
C ILE A 59 -2.33 3.67 -5.74
N PHE A 60 -3.49 3.92 -5.15
CA PHE A 60 -4.71 3.14 -5.37
C PHE A 60 -5.79 3.97 -6.06
N ARG A 61 -6.48 3.36 -7.03
CA ARG A 61 -7.62 3.98 -7.71
C ARG A 61 -8.90 3.26 -7.29
N ALA A 62 -9.84 4.00 -6.71
CA ALA A 62 -11.14 3.49 -6.29
C ALA A 62 -12.24 4.34 -6.94
N SER A 63 -12.92 3.79 -7.94
CA SER A 63 -13.90 4.54 -8.75
C SER A 63 -13.32 5.84 -9.33
N ALA A 64 -13.80 7.01 -8.90
CA ALA A 64 -13.32 8.33 -9.30
C ALA A 64 -12.15 8.84 -8.45
N ASP A 65 -11.93 8.24 -7.27
CA ASP A 65 -10.94 8.68 -6.30
C ASP A 65 -9.57 8.04 -6.56
N VAL A 66 -8.52 8.80 -6.24
CA VAL A 66 -7.13 8.35 -6.26
C VAL A 66 -6.53 8.59 -4.88
N PHE A 67 -6.14 7.51 -4.22
CA PHE A 67 -5.46 7.53 -2.93
C PHE A 67 -3.96 7.39 -3.17
N SER A 68 -3.21 8.46 -2.96
CA SER A 68 -1.75 8.46 -3.05
C SER A 68 -1.16 8.47 -1.64
N LEU A 69 -0.55 7.35 -1.26
CA LEU A 69 0.13 7.19 0.03
C LEU A 69 1.66 7.29 -0.12
N SER A 70 2.16 7.40 -1.36
CA SER A 70 3.58 7.24 -1.70
C SER A 70 4.50 8.13 -0.90
N GLN A 71 4.30 9.44 -0.93
CA GLN A 71 5.20 10.39 -0.27
C GLN A 71 5.23 10.19 1.25
N MET A 72 4.06 9.95 1.87
CA MET A 72 3.97 9.71 3.31
C MET A 72 4.67 8.41 3.71
N ILE A 73 4.46 7.33 2.95
CA ILE A 73 5.10 6.04 3.21
C ILE A 73 6.61 6.14 2.99
N GLU A 74 7.07 6.77 1.90
CA GLU A 74 8.49 6.92 1.59
C GLU A 74 9.24 7.68 2.70
N GLU A 75 8.65 8.74 3.24
CA GLU A 75 9.26 9.53 4.30
C GLU A 75 9.31 8.76 5.64
N LEU A 76 8.22 8.11 6.04
CA LEU A 76 8.19 7.32 7.28
C LEU A 76 9.08 6.07 7.18
N ASP A 77 9.07 5.38 6.04
CA ASP A 77 9.92 4.21 5.78
C ASP A 77 11.40 4.63 5.76
N LYS A 78 11.74 5.76 5.13
CA LYS A 78 13.09 6.31 5.18
C LYS A 78 13.55 6.58 6.61
N LYS A 79 12.76 7.29 7.43
CA LYS A 79 13.10 7.57 8.83
C LYS A 79 13.28 6.27 9.62
N THR A 80 12.37 5.32 9.46
CA THR A 80 12.42 4.02 10.13
C THR A 80 13.69 3.23 9.77
N ARG A 81 14.11 3.27 8.50
CA ARG A 81 15.37 2.66 8.04
C ARG A 81 16.61 3.40 8.50
N ASP A 82 16.57 4.73 8.57
CA ASP A 82 17.67 5.53 9.10
C ASP A 82 17.93 5.17 10.59
N ASP A 83 16.89 4.72 11.32
CA ASP A 83 16.97 4.14 12.67
C ASP A 83 17.39 2.65 12.71
N GLY A 84 17.59 2.02 11.54
CA GLY A 84 18.02 0.62 11.40
C GLY A 84 16.90 -0.42 11.35
N PHE A 85 15.63 0.00 11.30
CA PHE A 85 14.48 -0.91 11.24
C PHE A 85 13.91 -0.99 9.82
N HIS A 86 13.60 -2.21 9.37
CA HIS A 86 13.05 -2.46 8.03
C HIS A 86 11.66 -3.11 8.15
N VAL A 87 10.62 -2.30 8.05
CA VAL A 87 9.22 -2.74 8.22
C VAL A 87 8.65 -3.30 6.93
N LEU A 88 8.93 -2.62 5.81
CA LEU A 88 8.38 -2.98 4.50
C LEU A 88 9.24 -3.99 3.75
N GLN A 89 10.51 -4.20 4.12
CA GLN A 89 11.43 -5.07 3.41
C GLN A 89 11.69 -6.37 4.19
N ALA A 90 11.82 -7.48 3.47
CA ALA A 90 12.28 -8.75 4.05
C ALA A 90 13.80 -8.83 4.00
N TRP A 91 14.40 -9.52 4.98
CA TRP A 91 15.80 -9.93 4.89
C TRP A 91 15.93 -11.14 3.96
N ASP A 92 16.70 -11.00 2.87
CA ASP A 92 17.09 -12.11 2.01
C ASP A 92 18.34 -12.78 2.61
N PHE A 93 18.14 -13.97 3.19
CA PHE A 93 19.22 -14.76 3.79
C PHE A 93 20.25 -15.25 2.76
N GLY A 94 19.87 -15.42 1.50
CA GLY A 94 20.78 -15.90 0.46
C GLY A 94 21.65 -14.78 -0.12
N ALA A 95 21.05 -13.60 -0.34
CA ALA A 95 21.75 -12.44 -0.87
C ALA A 95 22.40 -11.56 0.22
N HIS A 96 22.10 -11.81 1.50
CA HIS A 96 22.55 -11.00 2.64
C HIS A 96 22.22 -9.51 2.50
N GLN A 97 21.02 -9.21 2.02
CA GLN A 97 20.52 -7.86 1.85
C GLN A 97 19.01 -7.81 2.08
N PHE A 98 18.47 -6.61 2.31
CA PHE A 98 17.03 -6.40 2.32
C PHE A 98 16.46 -6.46 0.90
N SER A 99 15.22 -6.92 0.77
CA SER A 99 14.51 -6.98 -0.50
C SER A 99 14.29 -5.59 -1.09
N GLU A 100 14.44 -5.46 -2.42
CA GLU A 100 14.08 -4.22 -3.14
C GLU A 100 12.57 -3.98 -3.11
N GLU A 101 11.80 -5.06 -3.23
CA GLU A 101 10.34 -5.06 -3.20
C GLU A 101 9.82 -5.15 -1.76
N ASN A 102 8.64 -4.59 -1.51
CA ASN A 102 8.01 -4.69 -0.20
C ASN A 102 7.44 -6.11 0.05
N VAL A 103 7.36 -6.50 1.31
CA VAL A 103 6.88 -7.83 1.73
C VAL A 103 5.49 -8.15 1.16
N PRO A 104 4.51 -7.22 1.14
CA PRO A 104 3.22 -7.46 0.50
C PRO A 104 3.28 -7.77 -1.00
N THR A 105 4.11 -7.08 -1.78
CA THR A 105 4.26 -7.35 -3.22
C THR A 105 4.93 -8.70 -3.46
N LEU A 106 5.94 -9.05 -2.64
CA LEU A 106 6.56 -10.38 -2.66
C LEU A 106 5.56 -11.50 -2.34
N MET A 107 4.67 -11.28 -1.37
CA MET A 107 3.61 -12.24 -1.02
C MET A 107 2.61 -12.43 -2.17
N MET A 108 2.29 -11.36 -2.89
CA MET A 108 1.44 -11.44 -4.10
C MET A 108 2.13 -12.22 -5.22
N ASP A 109 3.43 -11.97 -5.47
CA ASP A 109 4.23 -12.69 -6.45
C ASP A 109 4.34 -14.19 -6.11
N PHE A 110 4.50 -14.52 -4.83
CA PHE A 110 4.47 -15.89 -4.34
C PHE A 110 3.10 -16.54 -4.57
N TRP A 111 2.01 -15.87 -4.18
CA TRP A 111 0.66 -16.39 -4.34
C TRP A 111 0.30 -16.68 -5.80
N MET A 112 0.72 -15.81 -6.72
CA MET A 112 0.54 -16.03 -8.15
C MET A 112 1.24 -17.31 -8.65
N LYS A 113 2.46 -17.57 -8.17
CA LYS A 113 3.28 -18.72 -8.58
C LYS A 113 2.81 -20.05 -8.00
N THR A 114 2.35 -20.06 -6.75
CA THR A 114 2.09 -21.30 -6.00
C THR A 114 0.76 -21.98 -6.36
N ALA A 115 -0.13 -21.29 -7.11
CA ALA A 115 -1.40 -21.82 -7.62
C ALA A 115 -2.13 -22.78 -6.65
N PRO A 116 -2.80 -22.27 -5.61
CA PRO A 116 -3.45 -23.11 -4.60
C PRO A 116 -4.51 -24.03 -5.24
N GLU A 117 -4.68 -25.24 -4.68
CA GLU A 117 -5.65 -26.26 -5.16
C GLU A 117 -7.07 -25.71 -5.33
N VAL A 118 -7.48 -24.76 -4.47
CA VAL A 118 -8.71 -23.99 -4.62
C VAL A 118 -8.36 -22.50 -4.68
N ARG A 119 -8.45 -21.91 -5.88
CA ARG A 119 -8.20 -20.49 -6.09
C ARG A 119 -9.48 -19.67 -5.83
N ARG A 120 -9.64 -19.17 -4.61
CA ARG A 120 -10.70 -18.18 -4.28
C ARG A 120 -10.21 -16.76 -4.56
N GLU A 121 -10.14 -16.40 -5.84
CA GLU A 121 -9.48 -15.16 -6.32
C GLU A 121 -9.87 -13.90 -5.54
N ARG A 122 -11.18 -13.60 -5.43
CA ARG A 122 -11.64 -12.39 -4.72
C ARG A 122 -11.20 -12.37 -3.26
N SER A 123 -11.39 -13.47 -2.53
CA SER A 123 -11.01 -13.56 -1.12
C SER A 123 -9.49 -13.49 -0.94
N SER A 124 -8.71 -14.13 -1.81
CA SER A 124 -7.26 -14.06 -1.76
C SER A 124 -6.74 -12.65 -2.02
N LEU A 125 -7.29 -11.94 -3.02
CA LEU A 125 -6.91 -10.55 -3.28
C LEU A 125 -7.32 -9.62 -2.14
N ALA A 126 -8.48 -9.85 -1.52
CA ALA A 126 -8.91 -9.12 -0.33
C ALA A 126 -7.92 -9.28 0.83
N ILE A 127 -7.46 -10.51 1.09
CA ILE A 127 -6.45 -10.81 2.11
C ILE A 127 -5.10 -10.16 1.78
N LEU A 128 -4.65 -10.25 0.52
CA LEU A 128 -3.38 -9.63 0.10
C LEU A 128 -3.43 -8.10 0.21
N LEU A 129 -4.58 -7.49 -0.10
CA LEU A 129 -4.77 -6.05 0.08
C LEU A 129 -4.75 -5.65 1.56
N ASP A 130 -5.38 -6.44 2.43
CA ASP A 130 -5.33 -6.21 3.88
C ASP A 130 -3.93 -6.42 4.44
N TYR A 131 -3.20 -7.41 3.91
CA TYR A 131 -1.83 -7.68 4.27
C TYR A 131 -0.91 -6.49 3.93
N TYR A 132 -1.15 -5.84 2.78
CA TYR A 132 -0.50 -4.57 2.44
C TYR A 132 -0.83 -3.48 3.46
N PHE A 133 -2.12 -3.21 3.73
CA PHE A 133 -2.50 -2.15 4.67
C PHE A 133 -2.00 -2.41 6.09
N LEU A 134 -1.93 -3.68 6.52
CA LEU A 134 -1.33 -4.07 7.79
C LEU A 134 0.15 -3.67 7.89
N HIS A 135 0.93 -3.81 6.82
CA HIS A 135 2.34 -3.38 6.82
C HIS A 135 2.47 -1.86 6.86
N VAL A 136 1.55 -1.13 6.19
CA VAL A 136 1.52 0.34 6.29
C VAL A 136 1.13 0.76 7.72
N LEU A 137 0.16 0.11 8.34
CA LEU A 137 -0.20 0.36 9.74
C LEU A 137 0.94 0.02 10.71
N ALA A 138 1.70 -1.04 10.45
CA ALA A 138 2.90 -1.35 11.22
C ALA A 138 3.95 -0.24 11.11
N LEU A 139 4.13 0.34 9.91
CA LEU A 139 5.01 1.49 9.71
C LEU A 139 4.52 2.71 10.50
N CYS A 140 3.22 3.01 10.48
CA CYS A 140 2.62 4.04 11.33
C CYS A 140 2.91 3.78 12.82
N ALA A 141 2.71 2.55 13.30
CA ALA A 141 2.97 2.20 14.69
C ALA A 141 4.44 2.42 15.10
N MET A 142 5.38 2.20 14.18
CA MET A 142 6.82 2.45 14.38
C MET A 142 7.19 3.93 14.41
N ARG A 143 6.29 4.86 14.10
CA ARG A 143 6.53 6.32 14.14
C ARG A 143 5.52 7.05 15.03
N ALA A 144 4.76 6.34 15.85
CA ALA A 144 3.68 6.93 16.65
C ALA A 144 4.19 7.94 17.70
N TRP A 145 5.46 7.84 18.08
CA TRP A 145 6.11 8.72 19.06
C TRP A 145 6.77 9.97 18.43
N ASP A 146 6.76 10.13 17.11
CA ASP A 146 7.37 11.30 16.44
C ASP A 146 6.58 12.60 16.69
N GLU A 147 5.33 12.49 17.12
CA GLU A 147 4.40 13.60 17.30
C GLU A 147 4.32 14.07 18.77
N GLU A 148 5.20 13.56 19.65
CA GLU A 148 5.36 13.99 21.05
C GLU A 148 6.38 15.14 21.25
#